data_AF-A0A521A7K2-F1
#
_entry.id   AF-A0A521A7K2-F1
#
_cell.length_a   1.000
_cell.length_b   1.000
_cell.length_c   1.000
_cell.angle_alpha   90.00
_cell.angle_beta   90.00
_cell.angle_gamma   90.00
#
_symmetry.space_group_name_H-M   'P 1'
#
loop_
_entity.id
_entity.type
_entity.pdbx_description
1 polymer ?
#
loop_
_entity_poly.entity_id
_entity_poly.type
_entity_poly.pdbx_seq_one_letter_code
_entity_poly.pdbx_strand_id
1 'polypeptide(L)' 'MEPKKNPQADVKRNSSLFFAVGLVIMMAVAYMGINYKTYDKDAIDIGQLNLDELEDEEIPITEQLQTP' A
#
# COMPACT_ATOMS: atom_id res chain seq x y z
N MET A 1 20.60 40.30 -18.11
CA MET A 1 20.14 40.87 -16.82
C MET A 1 21.23 41.78 -16.32
N GLU A 2 20.92 43.02 -15.96
CA GLU A 2 21.88 43.84 -15.23
C GLU A 2 22.18 43.16 -13.88
N PRO A 3 23.46 43.09 -13.47
CA PRO A 3 23.82 42.51 -12.19
C PRO A 3 23.17 43.33 -11.06
N LYS A 4 22.49 42.64 -10.14
CA LYS A 4 21.88 43.29 -8.96
C LYS A 4 22.95 44.07 -8.20
N LYS A 5 22.58 45.24 -7.66
CA LYS A 5 23.47 46.12 -6.84
C LYS A 5 24.23 45.38 -5.74
N ASN A 6 23.70 44.27 -5.22
CA ASN A 6 24.42 43.36 -4.33
C ASN A 6 24.10 41.89 -4.67
N PRO A 7 24.96 41.19 -5.41
CA PRO A 7 24.79 39.77 -5.73
C PRO A 7 24.79 38.84 -4.51
N GLN A 8 25.38 39.28 -3.39
CA GLN A 8 25.45 38.48 -2.17
C GLN A 8 24.16 38.52 -1.35
N ALA A 9 23.33 39.56 -1.52
CA ALA A 9 22.05 39.71 -0.84
C ALA A 9 20.88 38.99 -1.55
N ASP A 10 21.17 38.21 -2.60
CA ASP A 10 20.12 37.51 -3.35
C ASP A 10 19.62 36.27 -2.60
N VAL A 11 18.55 36.44 -1.83
CA VAL A 11 17.84 35.37 -1.12
C VAL A 11 17.33 34.26 -2.04
N LYS A 12 17.19 34.50 -3.35
CA LYS A 12 16.72 33.48 -4.30
C LYS A 12 17.82 32.53 -4.78
N ARG A 13 19.10 32.79 -4.48
CA ARG A 13 20.26 32.06 -5.03
C ARG A 13 20.16 30.54 -4.85
N ASN A 14 19.60 30.10 -3.72
CA ASN A 14 19.49 28.68 -3.37
C ASN A 14 18.03 28.20 -3.33
N SER A 15 17.06 28.97 -3.85
CA SER A 15 15.62 28.68 -3.74
C SER A 15 15.27 27.29 -4.30
N SER A 16 15.82 26.93 -5.47
CA SER A 16 15.61 25.62 -6.09
C SER A 16 16.16 24.47 -5.24
N LEU A 17 17.26 24.69 -4.51
CA LEU A 17 17.84 23.69 -3.62
C LEU A 17 16.92 23.43 -2.42
N PHE A 18 16.39 24.48 -1.79
CA PHE A 18 15.44 24.34 -0.69
C PHE A 18 14.14 23.65 -1.12
N PHE A 19 13.64 23.96 -2.32
CA PHE A 19 12.50 23.27 -2.90
C PHE A 19 12.78 21.78 -3.13
N ALA A 20 13.94 21.44 -3.71
CA ALA A 20 14.32 20.05 -3.95
C ALA A 20 14.49 19.25 -2.64
N VAL A 21 15.08 19.86 -1.59
CA VAL A 21 15.18 19.22 -0.27
C VAL A 21 13.80 18.95 0.32
N GLY A 22 12.88 19.93 0.27
CA GLY A 22 11.50 19.74 0.73
C GLY A 22 10.77 18.64 -0.04
N LEU A 23 10.97 18.58 -1.37
CA LEU A 23 10.41 17.53 -2.21
C LEU A 23 10.90 16.14 -1.79
N VAL A 24 12.21 15.97 -1.58
CA VAL A 24 12.80 14.70 -1.14
C VAL A 24 12.26 14.28 0.23
N ILE A 25 12.12 15.22 1.17
CA ILE A 25 11.55 14.96 2.49
C ILE A 25 10.11 14.47 2.38
N MET A 26 9.27 15.14 1.58
CA MET A 26 7.87 14.73 1.38
C MET A 26 7.76 13.36 0.72
N MET A 27 8.61 13.07 -0.27
CA MET A 27 8.68 11.74 -0.89
C MET A 27 9.11 10.66 0.10
N ALA A 28 10.08 10.95 0.98
CA ALA A 28 10.52 10.01 2.01
C ALA A 28 9.39 9.69 3.01
N VAL A 29 8.64 10.70 3.45
CA VAL A 29 7.47 10.52 4.33
C VAL A 29 6.39 9.68 3.63
N ALA A 30 6.08 9.99 2.38
CA ALA A 30 5.10 9.22 1.61
C ALA A 30 5.54 7.75 1.43
N TYR A 31 6.82 7.52 1.12
CA TYR A 31 7.39 6.18 1.02
C TYR A 31 7.29 5.42 2.34
N MET A 32 7.63 6.06 3.46
CA MET A 32 7.48 5.47 4.79
C MET A 32 6.03 5.15 5.10
N GLY A 33 5.09 6.02 4.76
CA GLY A 33 3.65 5.79 4.96
C GLY A 33 3.09 4.64 4.15
N ILE A 34 3.50 4.49 2.89
CA ILE A 34 3.09 3.37 2.02
C ILE A 34 3.65 2.04 2.53
N ASN A 35 4.91 2.04 2.98
CA ASN A 35 5.55 0.83 3.52
C ASN A 35 5.18 0.58 4.98
N TYR A 36 4.50 1.51 5.64
CA TYR A 36 4.02 1.33 6.99
C TYR A 36 2.91 0.28 6.95
N LYS A 37 3.28 -0.93 7.39
CA LYS A 37 2.37 -2.06 7.49
C LYS A 37 1.28 -1.77 8.52
N THR A 38 0.12 -1.28 8.08
CA THR A 38 -1.13 -1.34 8.84
C THR A 38 -1.78 -2.69 8.56
N TYR A 39 -1.17 -3.78 9.02
CA TYR A 39 -1.91 -5.02 9.21
C TYR A 39 -2.48 -4.96 10.61
N ASP A 40 -3.79 -4.74 10.71
CA ASP A 40 -4.52 -5.20 11.89
C ASP A 40 -4.44 -6.73 11.86
N LYS A 41 -3.52 -7.30 12.63
CA LYS A 41 -3.33 -8.75 12.70
C LYS A 41 -4.47 -9.43 13.45
N ASP A 42 -5.30 -8.64 14.14
CA ASP A 42 -6.29 -9.14 15.07
C ASP A 42 -7.71 -9.07 14.47
N ALA A 43 -7.92 -8.28 13.40
CA ALA A 43 -9.22 -8.13 12.72
C ALA A 43 -9.36 -8.92 11.40
N ILE A 44 -8.39 -9.76 11.04
CA ILE A 44 -8.52 -10.70 9.92
C ILE A 44 -9.06 -12.02 10.48
N ASP A 45 -10.24 -11.96 11.09
CA ASP A 45 -11.16 -13.10 11.22
C ASP A 45 -11.92 -13.25 9.89
N ILE A 46 -11.16 -13.44 8.80
CA ILE A 46 -11.70 -14.18 7.65
C ILE A 46 -11.82 -15.59 8.20
N GLY A 47 -12.99 -15.86 8.81
CA GLY A 47 -13.29 -17.10 9.50
C GLY A 47 -12.62 -18.24 8.76
N GLN A 48 -11.71 -18.91 9.46
CA GLN A 48 -11.03 -20.07 8.91
C GLN A 48 -12.11 -20.95 8.30
N LEU A 49 -12.09 -21.15 6.98
CA LEU A 49 -13.05 -22.00 6.30
C LEU A 49 -12.88 -23.40 6.91
N ASN A 50 -13.77 -23.74 7.83
CA ASN A 50 -13.73 -25.01 8.53
C ASN A 50 -14.27 -26.07 7.58
N LEU A 51 -13.35 -26.76 6.91
CA LEU A 51 -13.65 -27.84 5.98
C LEU A 51 -13.93 -29.17 6.71
N ASP A 52 -13.67 -29.25 8.02
CA ASP A 52 -13.87 -30.45 8.82
C ASP A 52 -15.36 -30.85 8.82
N GLU A 53 -16.28 -29.87 8.83
CA GLU A 53 -17.73 -30.10 8.76
C GLU A 53 -18.19 -30.59 7.37
N LEU A 54 -17.39 -30.33 6.32
CA LEU A 54 -17.66 -30.80 4.96
C LEU A 54 -17.22 -32.26 4.75
N GLU A 55 -16.27 -32.75 5.54
CA GLU A 55 -15.77 -34.13 5.46
C GLU A 55 -16.75 -35.16 6.05
N ASP A 56 -17.60 -34.72 6.99
CA ASP A 56 -18.64 -35.54 7.62
C ASP A 56 -19.95 -35.60 6.80
N GLU A 57 -20.04 -34.88 5.67
CA GLU A 57 -21.23 -34.91 4.81
C GLU A 57 -21.27 -36.21 3.98
N GLU A 58 -22.22 -37.09 4.27
CA GLU A 58 -22.46 -38.29 3.47
C GLU A 58 -22.94 -37.91 2.07
N ILE A 59 -22.10 -38.16 1.06
CA ILE A 59 -22.47 -38.01 -0.36
C ILE A 59 -23.69 -38.90 -0.69
N PRO A 60 -24.80 -38.34 -1.21
CA PRO A 60 -25.97 -39.13 -1.56
C PRO A 60 -25.63 -40.11 -2.69
N ILE A 61 -26.08 -41.36 -2.55
CA ILE A 61 -25.94 -42.37 -3.60
C ILE A 61 -26.77 -41.91 -4.80
N THR A 62 -26.08 -41.50 -5.87
CA THR A 62 -26.75 -41.13 -7.12
C THR A 62 -27.09 -42.41 -7.88
N GLU A 63 -28.38 -42.62 -8.17
CA GLU A 63 -28.79 -43.68 -9.09
C GLU A 63 -28.43 -43.26 -10.51
N GLN A 64 -27.45 -43.93 -11.10
CA GLN A 64 -27.20 -43.80 -12.54
C GLN A 64 -28.30 -44.57 -13.29
N LEU A 65 -29.34 -43.84 -13.74
CA LEU A 65 -30.30 -44.37 -14.69
C LEU A 65 -29.55 -44.76 -15.97
N GLN A 66 -29.32 -46.05 -16.19
CA GLN A 66 -28.91 -46.54 -17.50
C GLN A 66 -30.12 -46.50 -18.43
N THR A 67 -30.30 -45.37 -19.11
CA THR A 67 -31.20 -45.29 -20.25
C THR A 67 -30.59 -46.11 -21.41
N PRO A 68 -31.37 -47.01 -22.05
CA PRO A 68 -30.87 -47.82 -23.16
C PRO A 68 -30.47 -46.99 -24.39
#